data_AF-A0A7X8Q9C2-F1
#
_entry.id   AF-A0A7X8Q9C2-F1
#
_cell.length_a   1.000
_cell.length_b   1.000
_cell.length_c   1.000
_cell.angle_alpha   90.00
_cell.angle_beta   90.00
_cell.angle_gamma   90.00
#
_symmetry.space_group_name_H-M   'P 1'
#
loop_
_entity.id
_entity.type
_entity.pdbx_description
1 polymer ?
#
loop_
_entity_poly.entity_id
_entity_poly.type
_entity_poly.pdbx_seq_one_letter_code
_entity_poly.pdbx_strand_id
1 'polypeptide(L)'
;MKKILYVIIIIISCFISSCEIINPEEEIPSFVSIDSITFTTTPEQGTDRQQLLDAWIFVDGEKIGTFEMPCTVPILKNGNVNIEILPGIKLNGISNTRATYQMVKPWKKSINLIKDSVLVLKPSSEYSEAAIIENPVESFEDAGISISATSFSDTSILRTSVPEEVFEGNFSGMIVVDKQRSTADLKSNSSYDLPSGIPAFLEIHFKTDAPVSIGLTANKGATITYKPIVRLNETTSWKKMYVNLTPTVSDNHNVDNFNYFIRLKLPKDRTEARCFIDNIKLIRGK
;
A
#
# COMPACT_ATOMS: atom_id res chain seq x y z
N MET A 1 -61.01 40.94 -13.64
CA MET A 1 -60.24 39.68 -13.52
C MET A 1 -59.02 39.63 -14.44
N LYS A 2 -59.13 39.80 -15.77
CA LYS A 2 -57.96 39.79 -16.68
C LYS A 2 -56.86 40.82 -16.34
N LYS A 3 -57.21 42.05 -15.95
CA LYS A 3 -56.23 43.09 -15.57
C LYS A 3 -55.42 42.75 -14.30
N ILE A 4 -56.03 42.06 -13.34
CA ILE A 4 -55.36 41.60 -12.11
C ILE A 4 -54.39 40.45 -12.43
N LEU A 5 -54.77 39.56 -13.36
CA LEU A 5 -53.90 38.49 -13.83
C LEU A 5 -52.63 39.03 -14.53
N TYR A 6 -52.75 40.08 -15.36
CA TYR A 6 -51.58 40.71 -15.99
C TYR A 6 -50.64 41.37 -14.97
N VAL A 7 -51.18 42.00 -13.92
CA VAL A 7 -50.37 42.59 -12.85
C VAL A 7 -49.63 41.51 -12.06
N ILE A 8 -50.29 40.37 -11.77
CA ILE A 8 -49.67 39.23 -11.09
C ILE A 8 -48.55 38.61 -11.95
N ILE A 9 -48.75 38.48 -13.26
CA ILE A 9 -47.74 37.95 -14.19
C ILE A 9 -46.52 38.88 -14.28
N ILE A 10 -46.72 40.20 -14.29
CA ILE A 10 -45.63 41.18 -14.31
C ILE A 10 -44.83 41.16 -13.00
N ILE A 11 -45.50 41.04 -11.86
CA ILE A 11 -44.86 40.94 -10.55
C ILE A 11 -44.02 39.65 -10.44
N ILE A 12 -44.56 38.51 -10.89
CA ILE A 12 -43.83 37.23 -10.94
C ILE A 12 -42.63 37.30 -11.89
N SER A 13 -42.74 38.02 -13.02
CA SER A 13 -41.63 38.25 -13.95
C SER A 13 -40.48 39.06 -13.34
N CYS A 14 -40.74 39.95 -12.38
CA CYS A 14 -39.69 40.70 -11.69
C CYS A 14 -38.94 39.84 -10.65
N PHE A 15 -39.56 38.79 -10.10
CA PHE A 15 -38.92 37.91 -9.11
C PHE A 15 -38.05 36.80 -9.72
N ILE A 16 -38.20 36.49 -11.03
CA ILE A 16 -37.35 35.52 -11.73
C ILE A 16 -36.03 36.12 -12.27
N SER A 17 -35.79 37.41 -12.07
CA SER A 17 -34.56 38.11 -12.50
C SER A 17 -33.45 38.11 -11.44
N SER A 18 -33.63 37.41 -10.32
CA SER A 18 -32.74 37.49 -9.14
C SER A 18 -31.64 36.41 -9.07
N CYS A 19 -31.35 35.68 -10.16
CA CYS A 19 -30.37 34.59 -10.12
C CYS A 19 -28.89 35.00 -10.15
N GLU A 20 -28.54 36.28 -10.33
CA GLU A 20 -27.14 36.74 -10.38
C GLU A 20 -26.70 37.66 -9.22
N ILE A 21 -27.53 37.88 -8.19
CA ILE A 21 -27.20 38.84 -7.11
C ILE A 21 -26.25 38.23 -6.05
N ILE A 22 -26.02 36.91 -6.08
CA ILE A 22 -25.12 36.21 -5.16
C ILE A 22 -24.07 35.47 -5.98
N ASN A 23 -23.12 36.22 -6.57
CA ASN A 23 -21.90 35.66 -7.13
C ASN A 23 -20.71 36.20 -6.33
N PRO A 24 -20.35 35.56 -5.20
CA PRO A 24 -19.14 35.95 -4.46
C PRO A 24 -17.93 35.87 -5.40
N GLU A 25 -16.95 36.75 -5.19
CA GLU A 25 -15.72 36.79 -6.00
C GLU A 25 -15.03 35.41 -5.94
N GLU A 26 -14.78 34.79 -7.09
CA GLU A 26 -14.12 33.49 -7.15
C GLU A 26 -12.67 33.63 -6.65
N GLU A 27 -12.32 32.91 -5.59
CA GLU A 27 -10.95 32.90 -5.08
C GLU A 27 -10.01 32.24 -6.10
N ILE A 28 -9.05 33.00 -6.61
CA ILE A 28 -8.01 32.47 -7.51
C ILE A 28 -7.10 31.51 -6.72
N PRO A 29 -7.06 30.21 -7.06
CA PRO A 29 -6.25 29.23 -6.35
C PRO A 29 -4.75 29.38 -6.70
N SER A 30 -3.91 28.84 -5.82
CA SER A 30 -2.57 28.36 -6.21
C SER A 30 -2.64 26.88 -6.53
N PHE A 31 -1.64 26.32 -7.21
CA PHE A 31 -1.63 24.91 -7.58
C PHE A 31 -0.35 24.23 -7.09
N VAL A 32 -0.49 22.98 -6.67
CA VAL A 32 0.63 22.11 -6.33
C VAL A 32 0.62 20.89 -7.25
N SER A 33 1.75 20.61 -7.89
CA SER A 33 1.92 19.40 -8.71
C SER A 33 2.86 18.43 -8.03
N ILE A 34 2.50 17.15 -7.98
CA ILE A 34 3.30 16.08 -7.41
C ILE A 34 3.31 14.92 -8.41
N ASP A 35 4.49 14.60 -8.94
CA ASP A 35 4.63 13.49 -9.89
C ASP A 35 4.75 12.15 -9.18
N SER A 36 5.52 12.11 -8.09
CA SER A 36 5.78 10.91 -7.28
C SER A 36 6.38 11.30 -5.92
N ILE A 37 6.44 10.32 -5.00
CA ILE A 37 7.20 10.42 -3.75
C ILE A 37 8.42 9.51 -3.88
N THR A 38 9.63 10.07 -3.81
CA THR A 38 10.86 9.25 -3.80
C THR A 38 11.02 8.59 -2.44
N PHE A 39 11.61 7.40 -2.40
CA PHE A 39 11.82 6.65 -1.16
C PHE A 39 13.28 6.28 -0.99
N THR A 40 13.78 6.31 0.24
CA THR A 40 15.17 5.93 0.57
C THR A 40 15.21 4.95 1.74
N THR A 41 16.17 4.04 1.70
CA THR A 41 16.39 3.01 2.73
C THR A 41 17.87 2.91 3.09
N THR A 42 18.17 2.30 4.24
CA THR A 42 19.51 1.79 4.56
C THR A 42 19.67 0.34 4.07
N PRO A 43 20.90 -0.20 3.95
CA PRO A 43 21.12 -1.58 3.53
C PRO A 43 20.36 -2.61 4.37
N GLU A 44 20.28 -2.41 5.69
CA GLU A 44 19.58 -3.31 6.63
C GLU A 44 18.06 -3.29 6.45
N GLN A 45 17.53 -2.21 5.88
CA GLN A 45 16.10 -2.07 5.58
C GLN A 45 15.75 -2.70 4.22
N GLY A 46 16.74 -3.12 3.42
CA GLY A 46 16.56 -3.69 2.08
C GLY A 46 16.11 -2.66 1.04
N THR A 47 15.39 -3.14 0.01
CA THR A 47 15.00 -2.34 -1.17
C THR A 47 14.26 -1.04 -0.86
N ASP A 48 14.55 0.01 -1.63
CA ASP A 48 13.82 1.28 -1.65
C ASP A 48 12.62 1.26 -2.61
N ARG A 49 12.40 0.16 -3.35
CA ARG A 49 11.33 0.01 -4.34
C ARG A 49 9.97 -0.09 -3.66
N GLN A 50 9.42 1.06 -3.31
CA GLN A 50 8.08 1.24 -2.75
C GLN A 50 7.06 1.58 -3.84
N GLN A 51 5.78 1.28 -3.58
CA GLN A 51 4.65 1.64 -4.45
C GLN A 51 3.70 2.57 -3.69
N LEU A 52 4.16 3.81 -3.51
CA LEU A 52 3.40 4.90 -2.91
C LEU A 52 2.57 5.57 -4.02
N LEU A 53 1.27 5.34 -4.00
CA LEU A 53 0.36 5.72 -5.09
C LEU A 53 -0.34 7.05 -4.82
N ASP A 54 -0.65 7.33 -3.55
CA ASP A 54 -1.48 8.47 -3.19
C ASP A 54 -0.68 9.50 -2.37
N ALA A 55 -1.01 10.77 -2.57
CA ALA A 55 -0.59 11.89 -1.74
C ALA A 55 -1.79 12.37 -0.93
N TRP A 56 -1.70 12.22 0.39
CA TRP A 56 -2.63 12.86 1.33
C TRP A 56 -2.05 14.23 1.72
N ILE A 57 -2.66 15.29 1.20
CA ILE A 57 -2.10 16.64 1.27
C ILE A 57 -2.79 17.44 2.38
N PHE A 58 -1.98 18.04 3.23
CA PHE A 58 -2.40 18.95 4.29
C PHE A 58 -1.70 20.29 4.11
N VAL A 59 -2.41 21.39 4.36
CA VAL A 59 -1.86 22.76 4.32
C VAL A 59 -2.23 23.48 5.60
N ASP A 60 -1.21 23.86 6.38
CA ASP A 60 -1.33 24.43 7.73
C ASP A 60 -2.16 23.54 8.69
N GLY A 61 -2.01 22.22 8.55
CA GLY A 61 -2.70 21.22 9.36
C GLY A 61 -4.10 20.84 8.87
N GLU A 62 -4.64 21.53 7.85
CA GLU A 62 -5.95 21.23 7.27
C GLU A 62 -5.83 20.26 6.09
N LYS A 63 -6.64 19.19 6.09
CA LYS A 63 -6.68 18.23 4.99
C LYS A 63 -7.27 18.88 3.74
N ILE A 64 -6.48 18.98 2.68
CA ILE A 64 -6.95 19.41 1.36
C ILE A 64 -7.63 18.24 0.64
N GLY A 65 -7.01 17.07 0.68
CA GLY A 65 -7.55 15.90 0.00
C GLY A 65 -6.59 14.73 -0.10
N THR A 66 -7.02 13.72 -0.84
CA THR A 66 -6.27 12.52 -1.15
C THR A 66 -6.28 12.34 -2.67
N PHE A 67 -5.09 12.30 -3.27
CA PHE A 67 -4.94 12.32 -4.73
C PHE A 67 -4.00 11.22 -5.17
N GLU A 68 -4.41 10.42 -6.15
CA GLU A 68 -3.52 9.45 -6.80
C GLU A 68 -2.53 10.19 -7.69
N MET A 69 -1.24 9.87 -7.55
CA MET A 69 -0.15 10.51 -8.28
C MET A 69 0.06 9.83 -9.65
N PRO A 70 0.50 10.58 -10.69
CA PRO A 70 0.81 12.02 -10.68
C PRO A 70 -0.45 12.89 -10.58
N CYS A 71 -0.39 14.00 -9.84
CA CYS A 71 -1.54 14.89 -9.62
C CYS A 71 -1.17 16.37 -9.61
N THR A 72 -2.14 17.22 -9.98
CA THR A 72 -2.10 18.67 -9.79
C THR A 72 -3.34 19.09 -9.01
N VAL A 73 -3.12 19.74 -7.87
CA VAL A 73 -4.16 20.00 -6.86
C VAL A 73 -4.33 21.51 -6.67
N PRO A 74 -5.55 22.05 -6.78
CA PRO A 74 -5.83 23.43 -6.44
C PRO A 74 -5.81 23.63 -4.92
N ILE A 75 -5.14 24.68 -4.48
CA ILE A 75 -5.04 25.11 -3.08
C ILE A 75 -5.59 26.54 -3.00
N LEU A 76 -6.72 26.71 -2.29
CA LEU A 76 -7.34 28.02 -2.03
C LEU A 76 -6.61 28.79 -0.92
N LYS A 77 -5.28 28.83 -0.99
CA LYS A 77 -4.38 29.57 -0.10
C LYS A 77 -3.24 30.19 -0.91
N ASN A 78 -2.63 31.24 -0.38
CA ASN A 78 -1.49 31.93 -0.97
C ASN A 78 -0.57 32.47 0.14
N GLY A 79 0.67 32.80 -0.21
CA GLY A 79 1.70 33.19 0.75
C GLY A 79 2.42 32.00 1.38
N ASN A 80 3.12 32.24 2.48
CA ASN A 80 3.85 31.20 3.20
C ASN A 80 2.89 30.26 3.94
N VAL A 81 2.94 28.98 3.61
CA VAL A 81 2.16 27.90 4.24
C VAL A 81 3.06 26.72 4.57
N ASN A 82 2.63 25.88 5.50
CA ASN A 82 3.24 24.59 5.78
C ASN A 82 2.51 23.48 5.05
N ILE A 83 3.18 22.81 4.12
CA ILE A 83 2.64 21.63 3.44
C ILE A 83 3.15 20.36 4.10
N GLU A 84 2.23 19.44 4.36
CA GLU A 84 2.51 18.06 4.76
C GLU A 84 1.91 17.09 3.74
N ILE A 85 2.69 16.12 3.29
CA ILE A 85 2.28 15.07 2.37
C ILE A 85 2.52 13.73 3.06
N LEU A 86 1.43 13.00 3.32
CA LEU A 86 1.46 11.64 3.82
C LEU A 86 1.40 10.65 2.63
N PRO A 87 2.38 9.75 2.48
CA PRO A 87 2.34 8.73 1.43
C PRO A 87 1.21 7.74 1.65
N GLY A 88 0.51 7.36 0.58
CA GLY A 88 -0.59 6.40 0.61
C GLY A 88 -0.36 5.16 -0.24
N ILE A 89 -0.95 4.04 0.19
CA ILE A 89 -0.84 2.71 -0.42
C ILE A 89 -2.23 2.08 -0.59
N LYS A 90 -2.32 1.03 -1.42
CA LYS A 90 -3.45 0.11 -1.48
C LYS A 90 -3.25 -1.02 -0.46
N LEU A 91 -4.06 -1.05 0.60
CA LEU A 91 -4.04 -2.14 1.57
C LEU A 91 -4.47 -3.44 0.91
N ASN A 92 -3.69 -4.51 1.10
CA ASN A 92 -3.97 -5.84 0.55
C ASN A 92 -4.22 -5.84 -0.97
N GLY A 93 -3.73 -4.83 -1.69
CA GLY A 93 -3.92 -4.65 -3.14
C GLY A 93 -5.34 -4.33 -3.58
N ILE A 94 -6.26 -4.01 -2.66
CA ILE A 94 -7.65 -3.69 -2.97
C ILE A 94 -7.75 -2.18 -3.26
N SER A 95 -8.16 -1.82 -4.48
CA SER A 95 -8.19 -0.43 -4.95
C SER A 95 -9.04 0.52 -4.09
N ASN A 96 -10.09 0.00 -3.44
CA ASN A 96 -11.00 0.79 -2.61
C ASN A 96 -10.54 0.91 -1.15
N THR A 97 -9.47 0.22 -0.75
CA THR A 97 -8.90 0.32 0.61
C THR A 97 -7.56 1.05 0.56
N ARG A 98 -7.62 2.33 0.22
CA ARG A 98 -6.46 3.23 0.24
C ARG A 98 -6.28 3.81 1.64
N ALA A 99 -5.04 3.84 2.12
CA ALA A 99 -4.72 4.38 3.43
C ALA A 99 -3.34 5.05 3.40
N THR A 100 -3.10 5.97 4.33
CA THR A 100 -1.75 6.48 4.60
C THR A 100 -0.89 5.33 5.11
N TYR A 101 0.35 5.24 4.60
CA TYR A 101 1.26 4.19 5.03
C TYR A 101 1.96 4.61 6.33
N GLN A 102 1.51 4.06 7.45
CA GLN A 102 1.94 4.47 8.78
C GLN A 102 3.41 4.11 9.12
N MET A 103 4.05 3.26 8.30
CA MET A 103 5.43 2.83 8.51
C MET A 103 6.47 3.83 7.96
N VAL A 104 6.05 4.90 7.29
CA VAL A 104 6.95 5.86 6.63
C VAL A 104 6.72 7.29 7.09
N LYS A 105 7.74 8.14 6.94
CA LYS A 105 7.67 9.54 7.38
C LYS A 105 6.82 10.40 6.42
N PRO A 106 6.01 11.35 6.92
CA PRO A 106 5.47 12.41 6.10
C PRO A 106 6.58 13.29 5.54
N TRP A 107 6.35 13.85 4.35
CA TRP A 107 7.16 14.95 3.84
C TRP A 107 6.58 16.28 4.32
N LYS A 108 7.41 17.17 4.90
CA LYS A 108 6.97 18.46 5.45
C LYS A 108 7.85 19.59 4.93
N LYS A 109 7.26 20.68 4.48
CA LYS A 109 8.00 21.88 4.04
C LYS A 109 7.17 23.15 4.15
N SER A 110 7.80 24.23 4.62
CA SER A 110 7.26 25.59 4.50
C SER A 110 7.56 26.12 3.09
N ILE A 111 6.53 26.55 2.37
CA ILE A 111 6.64 27.00 0.98
C ILE A 111 5.79 28.26 0.76
N ASN A 112 6.18 29.09 -0.20
CA ASN A 112 5.40 30.25 -0.62
C ASN A 112 4.52 29.89 -1.83
N LEU A 113 3.20 29.92 -1.65
CA LEU A 113 2.21 29.69 -2.70
C LEU A 113 1.89 31.00 -3.43
N ILE A 114 1.94 30.97 -4.76
CA ILE A 114 1.63 32.10 -5.64
C ILE A 114 0.31 31.79 -6.34
N LYS A 115 -0.65 32.73 -6.30
CA LYS A 115 -1.93 32.59 -7.02
C LYS A 115 -1.70 32.42 -8.52
N ASP A 116 -2.56 31.64 -9.17
CA ASP A 116 -2.49 31.39 -10.62
C ASP A 116 -1.15 30.80 -11.09
N SER A 117 -0.48 30.05 -10.21
CA SER A 117 0.81 29.42 -10.49
C SER A 117 0.85 27.99 -9.99
N VAL A 118 1.57 27.14 -10.72
CA VAL A 118 1.80 25.73 -10.36
C VAL A 118 3.18 25.59 -9.74
N LEU A 119 3.22 25.17 -8.48
CA LEU A 119 4.43 24.79 -7.79
C LEU A 119 4.64 23.28 -7.89
N VAL A 120 5.74 22.87 -8.52
CA VAL A 120 6.12 21.45 -8.61
C VAL A 120 6.85 21.04 -7.33
N LEU A 121 6.27 20.11 -6.59
CA LEU A 121 6.88 19.52 -5.39
C LEU A 121 7.54 18.19 -5.74
N LYS A 122 8.69 17.93 -5.10
CA LYS A 122 9.43 16.68 -5.18
C LYS A 122 9.53 16.07 -3.78
N PRO A 123 8.42 15.53 -3.25
CA PRO A 123 8.41 14.94 -1.92
C PRO A 123 9.29 13.69 -1.87
N SER A 124 9.89 13.48 -0.71
CA SER A 124 10.69 12.29 -0.38
C SER A 124 10.24 11.72 0.95
N SER A 125 10.38 10.40 1.11
CA SER A 125 10.03 9.69 2.34
C SER A 125 11.05 8.59 2.63
N GLU A 126 11.03 8.11 3.86
CA GLU A 126 11.87 7.02 4.38
C GLU A 126 11.06 6.29 5.47
N TYR A 127 11.54 5.13 5.91
CA TYR A 127 10.91 4.44 7.04
C TYR A 127 10.91 5.33 8.30
N SER A 128 9.81 5.28 9.04
CA SER A 128 9.66 6.00 10.30
C SER A 128 10.62 5.44 11.35
N GLU A 129 11.11 6.28 12.25
CA GLU A 129 11.87 5.84 13.42
C GLU A 129 11.04 4.98 14.38
N ALA A 130 9.70 5.03 14.26
CA ALA A 130 8.78 4.17 14.99
C ALA A 130 8.51 2.83 14.27
N ALA A 131 9.00 2.65 13.05
CA ALA A 131 8.89 1.37 12.33
C ALA A 131 10.06 0.46 12.73
N ILE A 132 9.73 -0.74 13.17
CA ILE A 132 10.66 -1.83 13.40
C ILE A 132 10.53 -2.79 12.22
N ILE A 133 11.61 -2.92 11.44
CA ILE A 133 11.72 -3.93 10.40
C ILE A 133 12.35 -5.18 11.04
N GLU A 134 11.58 -6.25 11.07
CA GLU A 134 11.99 -7.51 11.69
C GLU A 134 12.97 -8.25 10.79
N ASN A 135 13.98 -8.87 11.41
CA ASN A 135 14.96 -9.67 10.69
C ASN A 135 14.52 -11.14 10.57
N PRO A 136 14.90 -11.82 9.47
CA PRO A 136 15.61 -11.27 8.31
C PRO A 136 14.69 -10.53 7.32
N VAL A 137 15.25 -9.57 6.58
CA VAL A 137 14.70 -9.06 5.32
C VAL A 137 15.11 -10.02 4.21
N GLU A 138 14.15 -10.70 3.59
CA GLU A 138 14.45 -11.71 2.58
C GLU A 138 14.55 -11.09 1.19
N SER A 139 15.78 -10.98 0.68
CA SER A 139 16.10 -10.52 -0.67
C SER A 139 16.58 -11.64 -1.59
N PHE A 140 16.71 -12.88 -1.10
CA PHE A 140 17.25 -14.04 -1.82
C PHE A 140 18.72 -13.94 -2.26
N GLU A 141 19.42 -12.87 -1.90
CA GLU A 141 20.85 -12.66 -2.19
C GLU A 141 21.78 -13.43 -1.23
N ASP A 142 21.28 -13.78 -0.03
CA ASP A 142 22.06 -14.50 0.98
C ASP A 142 22.21 -15.99 0.68
N ALA A 143 23.15 -16.65 1.36
CA ALA A 143 23.39 -18.09 1.18
C ALA A 143 22.18 -18.96 1.59
N GLY A 144 21.40 -18.50 2.57
CA GLY A 144 20.20 -19.19 3.07
C GLY A 144 18.91 -18.47 2.71
N ILE A 145 17.79 -19.20 2.74
CA ILE A 145 16.43 -18.65 2.57
C ILE A 145 15.73 -18.71 3.93
N SER A 146 15.16 -17.59 4.36
CA SER A 146 14.47 -17.38 5.62
C SER A 146 13.04 -17.94 5.68
N ILE A 147 12.63 -18.66 4.64
CA ILE A 147 11.32 -19.29 4.50
C ILE A 147 11.54 -20.75 4.12
N SER A 148 10.85 -21.66 4.80
CA SER A 148 10.95 -23.10 4.58
C SER A 148 9.59 -23.76 4.39
N ALA A 149 9.62 -24.91 3.72
CA ALA A 149 8.46 -25.76 3.53
C ALA A 149 7.97 -26.36 4.87
N THR A 150 6.66 -26.39 5.06
CA THR A 150 6.03 -27.10 6.19
C THR A 150 5.78 -28.56 5.83
N SER A 151 5.30 -29.34 6.81
CA SER A 151 4.86 -30.72 6.59
C SER A 151 3.63 -30.85 5.68
N PHE A 152 2.95 -29.74 5.35
CA PHE A 152 1.83 -29.71 4.39
C PHE A 152 2.27 -29.45 2.94
N SER A 153 3.57 -29.25 2.72
CA SER A 153 4.14 -28.95 1.41
C SER A 153 4.69 -30.20 0.73
N ASP A 154 4.48 -30.32 -0.57
CA ASP A 154 5.09 -31.36 -1.43
C ASP A 154 6.20 -30.81 -2.34
N THR A 155 6.45 -29.50 -2.25
CA THR A 155 7.53 -28.78 -2.93
C THR A 155 8.17 -27.75 -1.98
N SER A 156 9.20 -27.04 -2.42
CA SER A 156 9.88 -26.00 -1.64
C SER A 156 10.06 -24.72 -2.47
N ILE A 157 10.52 -23.66 -1.82
CA ILE A 157 11.04 -22.48 -2.51
C ILE A 157 12.48 -22.73 -2.98
N LEU A 158 12.78 -22.24 -4.17
CA LEU A 158 14.11 -22.25 -4.79
C LEU A 158 14.53 -20.81 -5.11
N ARG A 159 15.77 -20.61 -5.52
CA ARG A 159 16.22 -19.36 -6.14
C ARG A 159 16.24 -19.50 -7.65
N THR A 160 15.88 -18.43 -8.34
CA THR A 160 16.08 -18.27 -9.78
C THR A 160 17.03 -17.10 -10.04
N SER A 161 17.86 -17.21 -11.07
CA SER A 161 18.71 -16.14 -11.61
C SER A 161 18.37 -15.84 -13.08
N VAL A 162 17.26 -16.39 -13.57
CA VAL A 162 16.77 -16.12 -14.92
C VAL A 162 16.30 -14.67 -14.99
N PRO A 163 16.85 -13.82 -15.89
CA PRO A 163 16.64 -12.37 -15.84
C PRO A 163 15.17 -11.92 -15.80
N GLU A 164 14.28 -12.58 -16.54
CA GLU A 164 12.86 -12.26 -16.54
C GLU A 164 12.12 -12.71 -15.27
N GLU A 165 12.70 -13.61 -14.49
CA GLU A 165 12.19 -14.16 -13.24
C GLU A 165 12.77 -13.48 -11.99
N VAL A 166 13.72 -12.55 -12.17
CA VAL A 166 14.35 -11.78 -11.10
C VAL A 166 13.70 -10.39 -11.01
N PHE A 167 13.40 -9.92 -9.80
CA PHE A 167 12.88 -8.56 -9.59
C PHE A 167 14.00 -7.53 -9.61
N GLU A 168 15.02 -7.72 -8.78
CA GLU A 168 16.25 -6.94 -8.73
C GLU A 168 17.38 -7.80 -8.15
N GLY A 169 18.61 -7.28 -8.15
CA GLY A 169 19.77 -8.05 -7.68
C GLY A 169 20.12 -9.20 -8.64
N ASN A 170 20.55 -10.33 -8.09
CA ASN A 170 20.96 -11.51 -8.83
C ASN A 170 19.93 -12.64 -8.76
N PHE A 171 19.11 -12.68 -7.70
CA PHE A 171 18.20 -13.77 -7.42
C PHE A 171 16.83 -13.29 -6.93
N SER A 172 15.82 -14.09 -7.24
CA SER A 172 14.52 -14.01 -6.56
C SER A 172 14.07 -15.40 -6.12
N GLY A 173 13.11 -15.46 -5.21
CA GLY A 173 12.47 -16.70 -4.81
C GLY A 173 11.53 -17.23 -5.89
N MET A 174 11.59 -18.53 -6.17
CA MET A 174 10.73 -19.22 -7.13
C MET A 174 10.06 -20.42 -6.46
N ILE A 175 8.74 -20.50 -6.62
CA ILE A 175 7.89 -21.60 -6.18
C ILE A 175 7.27 -22.22 -7.43
N VAL A 176 7.40 -23.54 -7.57
CA VAL A 176 6.81 -24.30 -8.69
C VAL A 176 5.93 -25.40 -8.14
N VAL A 177 4.68 -25.44 -8.62
CA VAL A 177 3.73 -26.53 -8.37
C VAL A 177 3.31 -27.17 -9.69
N ASP A 178 3.15 -28.48 -9.69
CA ASP A 178 2.80 -29.31 -10.84
C ASP A 178 1.86 -30.45 -10.41
N LYS A 179 1.46 -31.32 -11.35
CA LYS A 179 0.53 -32.43 -11.05
C LYS A 179 1.06 -33.47 -10.06
N GLN A 180 2.38 -33.57 -9.89
CA GLN A 180 3.02 -34.48 -8.93
C GLN A 180 3.22 -33.80 -7.57
N ARG A 181 3.54 -32.50 -7.58
CA ARG A 181 3.76 -31.65 -6.40
C ARG A 181 2.85 -30.44 -6.47
N SER A 182 1.63 -30.60 -5.97
CA SER A 182 0.52 -29.68 -6.21
C SER A 182 0.39 -28.57 -5.18
N THR A 183 1.16 -28.61 -4.08
CA THR A 183 1.01 -27.72 -2.94
C THR A 183 2.37 -27.28 -2.39
N ALA A 184 2.66 -25.99 -2.58
CA ALA A 184 3.67 -25.30 -1.78
C ALA A 184 3.02 -24.69 -0.55
N ASP A 185 3.47 -25.11 0.62
CA ASP A 185 3.10 -24.52 1.91
C ASP A 185 4.37 -24.10 2.65
N LEU A 186 4.61 -22.79 2.68
CA LEU A 186 5.86 -22.21 3.16
C LEU A 186 5.57 -21.28 4.33
N LYS A 187 6.49 -21.23 5.30
CA LYS A 187 6.43 -20.28 6.42
C LYS A 187 7.79 -19.67 6.73
N SER A 188 7.78 -18.51 7.36
CA SER A 188 9.00 -17.91 7.90
C SER A 188 9.69 -18.84 8.90
N ASN A 189 11.03 -18.92 8.84
CA ASN A 189 11.83 -19.69 9.79
C ASN A 189 11.80 -19.04 11.18
N SER A 190 11.84 -17.71 11.22
CA SER A 190 11.65 -16.92 12.43
C SER A 190 10.18 -16.85 12.81
N SER A 191 9.91 -16.92 14.11
CA SER A 191 8.65 -16.53 14.72
C SER A 191 8.75 -15.12 15.30
N TYR A 192 7.66 -14.38 15.26
CA TYR A 192 7.63 -12.96 15.61
C TYR A 192 6.60 -12.71 16.72
N ASP A 193 7.01 -11.96 17.74
CA ASP A 193 6.10 -11.42 18.75
C ASP A 193 5.50 -10.12 18.18
N LEU A 194 4.20 -10.17 17.88
CA LEU A 194 3.49 -9.04 17.29
C LEU A 194 2.44 -8.55 18.29
N PRO A 195 2.63 -7.35 18.87
CA PRO A 195 1.71 -6.82 19.86
C PRO A 195 0.36 -6.43 19.25
N SER A 196 -0.71 -6.75 19.95
CA SER A 196 -2.08 -6.37 19.58
C SER A 196 -2.25 -4.84 19.55
N GLY A 197 -3.01 -4.33 18.58
CA GLY A 197 -3.27 -2.89 18.43
C GLY A 197 -2.11 -2.08 17.83
N ILE A 198 -0.94 -2.67 17.62
CA ILE A 198 0.20 -2.02 16.98
C ILE A 198 0.17 -2.31 15.48
N PRO A 199 0.31 -1.29 14.61
CA PRO A 199 0.32 -1.50 13.17
C PRO A 199 1.41 -2.49 12.74
N ALA A 200 1.05 -3.47 11.94
CA ALA A 200 1.95 -4.50 11.42
C ALA A 200 1.63 -4.82 9.94
N PHE A 201 2.67 -4.97 9.14
CA PHE A 201 2.60 -5.17 7.69
C PHE A 201 3.61 -6.20 7.21
N LEU A 202 3.22 -6.97 6.18
CA LEU A 202 4.17 -7.70 5.34
C LEU A 202 4.30 -6.96 4.01
N GLU A 203 5.48 -6.45 3.69
CA GLU A 203 5.83 -6.02 2.34
C GLU A 203 6.35 -7.21 1.55
N ILE A 204 5.96 -7.31 0.28
CA ILE A 204 6.45 -8.34 -0.64
C ILE A 204 6.34 -7.86 -2.08
N HIS A 205 7.36 -8.13 -2.90
CA HIS A 205 7.28 -8.06 -4.35
C HIS A 205 6.93 -9.44 -4.89
N PHE A 206 6.01 -9.51 -5.85
CA PHE A 206 5.58 -10.78 -6.41
C PHE A 206 5.23 -10.70 -7.90
N LYS A 207 5.36 -11.85 -8.58
CA LYS A 207 4.84 -12.13 -9.91
C LYS A 207 4.36 -13.58 -9.93
N THR A 208 3.12 -13.87 -10.35
CA THR A 208 2.56 -15.22 -10.18
C THR A 208 1.57 -15.61 -11.28
N ASP A 209 1.63 -16.88 -11.69
CA ASP A 209 0.77 -17.50 -12.70
C ASP A 209 -0.52 -18.10 -12.12
N ALA A 210 -0.59 -18.21 -10.80
CA ALA A 210 -1.73 -18.72 -10.08
C ALA A 210 -1.96 -17.94 -8.78
N PRO A 211 -3.17 -17.96 -8.20
CA PRO A 211 -3.44 -17.22 -6.98
C PRO A 211 -2.70 -17.79 -5.76
N VAL A 212 -2.04 -16.90 -5.01
CA VAL A 212 -1.21 -17.26 -3.83
C VAL A 212 -1.85 -16.73 -2.56
N SER A 213 -2.01 -17.57 -1.55
CA SER A 213 -2.53 -17.16 -0.24
C SER A 213 -1.39 -16.72 0.68
N ILE A 214 -1.53 -15.55 1.29
CA ILE A 214 -0.60 -15.02 2.30
C ILE A 214 -1.37 -14.73 3.59
N GLY A 215 -0.75 -15.02 4.72
CA GLY A 215 -1.31 -14.70 6.03
C GLY A 215 -0.35 -15.03 7.17
N LEU A 216 -0.91 -15.23 8.35
CA LEU A 216 -0.16 -15.61 9.54
C LEU A 216 -0.52 -17.03 10.01
N THR A 217 0.41 -17.71 10.64
CA THR A 217 0.08 -18.78 11.60
C THR A 217 0.15 -18.22 13.00
N ALA A 218 -0.90 -18.40 13.77
CA ALA A 218 -0.95 -18.02 15.18
C ALA A 218 -0.64 -19.27 16.02
N ASN A 219 0.47 -19.24 16.76
CA ASN A 219 1.04 -20.41 17.43
C ASN A 219 0.75 -20.38 18.93
N LYS A 220 0.26 -21.49 19.50
CA LYS A 220 0.01 -21.63 20.94
C LYS A 220 0.41 -23.03 21.40
N GLY A 221 1.55 -23.14 22.07
CA GLY A 221 2.18 -24.43 22.38
C GLY A 221 2.37 -25.25 21.09
N ALA A 222 1.81 -26.47 21.06
CA ALA A 222 1.84 -27.33 19.87
C ALA A 222 0.75 -27.00 18.83
N THR A 223 -0.17 -26.08 19.12
CA THR A 223 -1.28 -25.75 18.22
C THR A 223 -0.87 -24.65 17.26
N ILE A 224 -1.00 -24.89 15.95
CA ILE A 224 -0.73 -23.92 14.88
C ILE A 224 -2.04 -23.64 14.16
N THR A 225 -2.49 -22.38 14.17
CA THR A 225 -3.72 -21.97 13.48
C THR A 225 -3.42 -21.06 12.29
N TYR A 226 -3.77 -21.48 11.07
CA TYR A 226 -3.62 -20.65 9.88
C TYR A 226 -4.68 -19.55 9.83
N LYS A 227 -4.25 -18.32 9.55
CA LYS A 227 -5.06 -17.11 9.40
C LYS A 227 -4.73 -16.47 8.04
N PRO A 228 -5.37 -16.94 6.94
CA PRO A 228 -5.18 -16.31 5.63
C PRO A 228 -5.73 -14.87 5.65
N ILE A 229 -4.98 -13.94 5.07
CA ILE A 229 -5.31 -12.50 5.07
C ILE A 229 -5.64 -12.03 3.66
N VAL A 230 -4.80 -12.40 2.69
CA VAL A 230 -4.96 -11.97 1.30
C VAL A 230 -4.70 -13.13 0.36
N ARG A 231 -5.34 -13.06 -0.82
CA ARG A 231 -5.02 -13.91 -1.96
C ARG A 231 -4.50 -13.02 -3.08
N LEU A 232 -3.22 -13.17 -3.41
CA LEU A 232 -2.59 -12.49 -4.53
C LEU A 232 -3.22 -12.97 -5.82
N ASN A 233 -3.53 -12.04 -6.71
CA ASN A 233 -4.04 -12.35 -8.05
C ASN A 233 -2.89 -12.58 -9.02
N GLU A 234 -3.19 -13.32 -10.10
CA GLU A 234 -2.26 -13.55 -11.21
C GLU A 234 -1.74 -12.23 -11.80
N THR A 235 -0.47 -12.22 -12.19
CA THR A 235 0.16 -11.04 -12.77
C THR A 235 1.36 -11.44 -13.62
N THR A 236 1.48 -10.82 -14.79
CA THR A 236 2.61 -10.99 -15.72
C THR A 236 3.77 -10.04 -15.44
N SER A 237 3.51 -8.97 -14.68
CA SER A 237 4.52 -8.02 -14.21
C SER A 237 4.69 -8.12 -12.69
N TRP A 238 5.88 -7.79 -12.21
CA TRP A 238 6.15 -7.62 -10.79
C TRP A 238 5.24 -6.55 -10.18
N LYS A 239 4.68 -6.85 -9.01
CA LYS A 239 3.84 -5.96 -8.21
C LYS A 239 4.32 -5.93 -6.77
N LYS A 240 4.14 -4.79 -6.10
CA LYS A 240 4.33 -4.69 -4.66
C LYS A 240 3.01 -4.86 -3.93
N MET A 241 3.05 -5.59 -2.82
CA MET A 241 1.94 -5.80 -1.90
C MET A 241 2.30 -5.31 -0.50
N TYR A 242 1.33 -4.68 0.15
CA TYR A 242 1.36 -4.31 1.56
C TYR A 242 0.24 -5.07 2.27
N VAL A 243 0.57 -6.21 2.87
CA VAL A 243 -0.40 -7.04 3.58
C VAL A 243 -0.57 -6.48 4.99
N ASN A 244 -1.76 -5.96 5.31
CA ASN A 244 -2.06 -5.45 6.65
C ASN A 244 -2.31 -6.61 7.61
N LEU A 245 -1.37 -6.83 8.52
CA LEU A 245 -1.41 -7.92 9.50
C LEU A 245 -2.15 -7.50 10.79
N THR A 246 -2.23 -6.19 11.04
CA THR A 246 -2.76 -5.58 12.27
C THR A 246 -4.07 -6.20 12.76
N PRO A 247 -5.13 -6.33 11.92
CA PRO A 247 -6.40 -6.88 12.38
C PRO A 247 -6.27 -8.34 12.83
N THR A 248 -5.54 -9.15 12.07
CA THR A 248 -5.33 -10.57 12.38
C THR A 248 -4.50 -10.75 13.65
N VAL A 249 -3.48 -9.93 13.88
CA VAL A 249 -2.72 -9.93 15.13
C VAL A 249 -3.64 -9.60 16.31
N SER A 250 -4.47 -8.55 16.16
CA SER A 250 -5.34 -8.05 17.23
C SER A 250 -6.44 -9.05 17.61
N ASP A 251 -6.96 -9.78 16.62
CA ASP A 251 -7.98 -10.83 16.81
C ASP A 251 -7.41 -12.10 17.48
N ASN A 252 -6.08 -12.25 17.59
CA ASN A 252 -5.43 -13.45 18.12
C ASN A 252 -4.48 -13.12 19.28
N HIS A 253 -5.03 -12.53 20.34
CA HIS A 253 -4.29 -12.04 21.52
C HIS A 253 -3.78 -13.14 22.48
N ASN A 254 -4.25 -14.38 22.37
CA ASN A 254 -3.89 -15.48 23.26
C ASN A 254 -2.96 -16.51 22.59
N VAL A 255 -1.93 -16.04 21.91
CA VAL A 255 -0.94 -16.84 21.16
C VAL A 255 0.47 -16.45 21.58
N ASP A 256 1.43 -17.35 21.39
CA ASP A 256 2.81 -17.18 21.84
C ASP A 256 3.63 -16.36 20.83
N ASN A 257 3.36 -16.53 19.53
CA ASN A 257 4.02 -15.82 18.43
C ASN A 257 3.29 -16.09 17.10
N PHE A 258 3.76 -15.40 16.06
CA PHE A 258 3.30 -15.56 14.69
C PHE A 258 4.42 -15.98 13.74
N ASN A 259 4.11 -16.74 12.70
CA ASN A 259 4.91 -16.82 11.48
C ASN A 259 4.07 -16.25 10.33
N TYR A 260 4.69 -15.63 9.34
CA TYR A 260 3.98 -15.42 8.07
C TYR A 260 4.06 -16.69 7.23
N PHE A 261 3.02 -16.96 6.44
CA PHE A 261 2.99 -18.08 5.51
C PHE A 261 2.66 -17.64 4.09
N ILE A 262 3.15 -18.40 3.13
CA ILE A 262 2.90 -18.24 1.70
C ILE A 262 2.47 -19.62 1.17
N ARG A 263 1.28 -19.69 0.58
CA ARG A 263 0.71 -20.95 0.08
C ARG A 263 0.30 -20.82 -1.37
N LEU A 264 0.83 -21.70 -2.20
CA LEU A 264 0.46 -21.87 -3.61
C LEU A 264 -0.09 -23.28 -3.81
N LYS A 265 -1.27 -23.39 -4.41
CA LYS A 265 -1.86 -24.66 -4.82
C LYS A 265 -2.09 -24.64 -6.32
N LEU A 266 -1.77 -25.75 -6.99
CA LEU A 266 -2.01 -25.88 -8.42
C LEU A 266 -3.53 -25.71 -8.71
N PRO A 267 -3.91 -24.73 -9.55
CA PRO A 267 -5.30 -24.63 -10.01
C PRO A 267 -5.73 -25.89 -10.77
N LYS A 268 -6.99 -26.30 -10.62
CA LYS A 268 -7.50 -27.57 -11.18
C LYS A 268 -7.40 -27.65 -12.71
N ASP A 269 -7.39 -26.50 -13.38
CA ASP A 269 -7.32 -26.29 -14.83
C ASP A 269 -5.90 -26.18 -15.37
N ARG A 270 -4.87 -26.30 -14.52
CA ARG A 270 -3.45 -26.15 -14.89
C ARG A 270 -2.68 -27.45 -14.72
N THR A 271 -1.59 -27.59 -15.47
CA THR A 271 -0.61 -28.68 -15.31
C THR A 271 0.60 -28.27 -14.48
N GLU A 272 0.90 -26.98 -14.47
CA GLU A 272 1.99 -26.33 -13.73
C GLU A 272 1.57 -24.89 -13.40
N ALA A 273 2.09 -24.33 -12.31
CA ALA A 273 2.04 -22.90 -12.03
C ALA A 273 3.31 -22.47 -11.27
N ARG A 274 3.74 -21.22 -11.52
CA ARG A 274 4.89 -20.62 -10.84
C ARG A 274 4.49 -19.37 -10.08
N CYS A 275 5.20 -19.11 -8.98
CA CYS A 275 5.16 -17.86 -8.25
C CYS A 275 6.59 -17.42 -7.97
N PHE A 276 6.87 -16.16 -8.30
CA PHE A 276 8.12 -15.48 -8.01
C PHE A 276 7.87 -14.44 -6.92
N ILE A 277 8.75 -14.40 -5.94
CA ILE A 277 8.67 -13.47 -4.82
C ILE A 277 10.04 -12.88 -4.52
N ASP A 278 10.05 -11.66 -4.01
CA ASP A 278 11.26 -10.96 -3.62
C ASP A 278 10.98 -9.96 -2.49
N ASN A 279 12.02 -9.48 -1.83
CA ASN A 279 12.02 -8.38 -0.88
C ASN A 279 10.92 -8.49 0.20
N ILE A 280 10.91 -9.61 0.92
CA ILE A 280 9.91 -9.87 1.96
C ILE A 280 10.35 -9.19 3.25
N LYS A 281 9.51 -8.28 3.76
CA LYS A 281 9.78 -7.53 4.99
C LYS A 281 8.58 -7.60 5.92
N LEU A 282 8.80 -8.05 7.14
CA LEU A 282 7.83 -7.88 8.21
C LEU A 282 8.15 -6.58 8.96
N ILE A 283 7.18 -5.67 9.03
CA ILE A 283 7.36 -4.36 9.64
C ILE A 283 6.24 -4.13 10.65
N ARG A 284 6.59 -3.63 11.82
CA ARG A 284 5.61 -3.24 12.85
C ARG A 284 5.95 -1.91 13.50
N GLY A 285 4.98 -1.32 14.17
CA GLY A 285 5.22 -0.20 15.08
C GLY A 285 6.02 -0.62 16.32
N LYS A 286 6.59 0.40 16.99
CA LYS A 286 7.14 0.30 18.35
C LYS A 286 6.06 0.06 19.39
#